data_AF-A0A2V5V9J4-F1
#
_entry.id   AF-A0A2V5V9J4-F1
#
_cell.length_a   1.000
_cell.length_b   1.000
_cell.length_c   1.000
_cell.angle_alpha   90.00
_cell.angle_beta   90.00
_cell.angle_gamma   90.00
#
_symmetry.space_group_name_H-M   'P 1'
#
loop_
_entity.id
_entity.type
_entity.pdbx_description
1 polymer ?
#
loop_
_entity_poly.entity_id
_entity_poly.type
_entity_poly.pdbx_seq_one_letter_code
_entity_poly.pdbx_strand_id
1 'polypeptide(L)'
;MSGKIHHYLAGDHQRLDALLERTISEPQNIDAAAYAQFRAGLLKHIAMEEKVLLPAAQKARGDPLPIAPRLRLDHGALVALLVPSPTAPIVAAIRAILKAHNPIEEDPGGVYDQCETLAGAEADQILRQLQNHPEVRVLPHVDNPFVMETARRAVARAGYDLEV
;
A
#
# COMPACT_ATOMS: atom_id res chain seq x y z
N MET A 1 -20.15 11.45 6.01
CA MET A 1 -20.07 10.67 4.76
C MET A 1 -18.64 10.72 4.31
N SER A 2 -18.05 9.59 3.94
CA SER A 2 -16.69 9.54 3.42
C SER A 2 -16.61 10.29 2.08
N GLY A 3 -15.47 10.94 1.85
CA GLY A 3 -15.28 11.78 0.68
C GLY A 3 -14.86 11.02 -0.59
N LYS A 4 -14.64 11.74 -1.69
CA LYS A 4 -14.34 11.17 -3.01
C LYS A 4 -12.95 10.52 -3.08
N ILE A 5 -11.97 11.05 -2.34
CA ILE A 5 -10.62 10.50 -2.26
C ILE A 5 -10.66 9.20 -1.46
N HIS A 6 -11.36 9.22 -0.32
CA HIS A 6 -11.59 8.02 0.50
C HIS A 6 -12.21 6.90 -0.34
N HIS A 7 -13.34 7.16 -1.02
CA HIS A 7 -14.00 6.14 -1.83
C HIS A 7 -13.11 5.58 -2.94
N TYR A 8 -12.28 6.42 -3.57
CA TYR A 8 -11.40 5.96 -4.63
C TYR A 8 -10.29 5.04 -4.10
N LEU A 9 -9.61 5.43 -3.02
CA LEU A 9 -8.49 4.66 -2.49
C LEU A 9 -8.95 3.41 -1.73
N ALA A 10 -10.02 3.50 -0.93
CA ALA A 10 -10.63 2.33 -0.29
C ALA A 10 -11.20 1.34 -1.32
N GLY A 11 -11.74 1.83 -2.44
CA GLY A 11 -12.13 0.98 -3.57
C GLY A 11 -10.93 0.26 -4.22
N ASP A 12 -9.78 0.93 -4.26
CA ASP A 12 -8.54 0.31 -4.74
C ASP A 12 -8.01 -0.75 -3.76
N HIS A 13 -8.13 -0.53 -2.44
CA HIS A 13 -7.85 -1.55 -1.43
C HIS A 13 -8.72 -2.80 -1.62
N GLN A 14 -10.03 -2.66 -1.80
CA GLN A 14 -10.93 -3.79 -2.06
C GLN A 14 -10.50 -4.59 -3.30
N ARG A 15 -10.07 -3.89 -4.37
CA ARG A 15 -9.54 -4.53 -5.59
C ARG A 15 -8.25 -5.28 -5.31
N LEU A 16 -7.33 -4.71 -4.54
CA LEU A 16 -6.05 -5.32 -4.18
C LEU A 16 -6.23 -6.53 -3.27
N ASP A 17 -7.12 -6.45 -2.28
CA ASP A 17 -7.47 -7.57 -1.39
C ASP A 17 -8.01 -8.76 -2.19
N ALA A 18 -8.92 -8.51 -3.13
CA ALA A 18 -9.46 -9.57 -3.99
C ALA A 18 -8.37 -10.25 -4.85
N LEU A 19 -7.39 -9.49 -5.34
CA LEU A 19 -6.26 -10.05 -6.09
C LEU A 19 -5.34 -10.88 -5.18
N LEU A 20 -5.07 -10.41 -3.97
CA LEU A 20 -4.23 -11.09 -3.00
C LEU A 20 -4.87 -12.39 -2.50
N GLU A 21 -6.17 -12.40 -2.23
CA GLU A 21 -6.91 -13.63 -1.90
C GLU A 21 -6.87 -14.63 -3.05
N ARG A 22 -7.02 -14.17 -4.30
CA ARG A 22 -6.93 -15.05 -5.47
C ARG A 22 -5.54 -15.69 -5.60
N THR A 23 -4.47 -14.96 -5.28
CA THR A 23 -3.09 -15.47 -5.30
C THR A 23 -2.92 -16.76 -4.50
N ILE A 24 -3.64 -16.93 -3.39
CA ILE A 24 -3.51 -18.07 -2.46
C ILE A 24 -4.77 -18.96 -2.40
N SER A 25 -5.68 -18.81 -3.36
CA SER A 25 -6.95 -19.56 -3.39
C SER A 25 -6.74 -21.08 -3.51
N GLU A 26 -5.60 -21.52 -4.05
CA GLU A 26 -5.18 -22.92 -4.10
C GLU A 26 -3.99 -23.15 -3.15
N PRO A 27 -4.12 -24.00 -2.10
CA PRO A 27 -3.09 -24.16 -1.07
C PRO A 27 -1.70 -24.59 -1.57
N GLN A 28 -1.61 -25.19 -2.75
CA GLN A 28 -0.37 -25.71 -3.33
C GLN A 28 0.13 -24.91 -4.53
N ASN A 29 -0.61 -23.89 -4.97
CA ASN A 29 -0.33 -23.20 -6.22
C ASN A 29 -0.60 -21.70 -6.10
N ILE A 30 0.45 -20.91 -6.24
CA ILE A 30 0.36 -19.45 -6.24
C ILE A 30 -0.08 -19.01 -7.64
N ASP A 31 -1.23 -18.34 -7.75
CA ASP A 31 -1.66 -17.72 -9.02
C ASP A 31 -0.73 -16.55 -9.35
N ALA A 32 0.28 -16.83 -10.19
CA ALA A 32 1.28 -15.87 -10.61
C ALA A 32 0.69 -14.66 -11.35
N ALA A 33 -0.41 -14.83 -12.08
CA ALA A 33 -1.07 -13.73 -12.80
C ALA A 33 -1.81 -12.81 -11.83
N ALA A 34 -2.51 -13.38 -10.83
CA ALA A 34 -3.12 -12.61 -9.75
C ALA A 34 -2.06 -11.83 -8.97
N TYR A 35 -0.95 -12.50 -8.60
CA TYR A 35 0.12 -11.87 -7.84
C TYR A 35 0.80 -10.75 -8.64
N ALA A 36 1.03 -10.93 -9.94
CA ALA A 36 1.60 -9.88 -10.78
C ALA A 36 0.70 -8.63 -10.84
N GLN A 37 -0.62 -8.82 -10.97
CA GLN A 37 -1.60 -7.72 -10.94
C GLN A 37 -1.65 -7.04 -9.56
N PHE A 38 -1.66 -7.82 -8.48
CA PHE A 38 -1.59 -7.31 -7.11
C PHE A 38 -0.32 -6.49 -6.89
N ARG A 39 0.84 -7.03 -7.23
CA ARG A 39 2.16 -6.39 -7.07
C ARG A 39 2.24 -5.06 -7.81
N ALA A 40 1.83 -5.03 -9.08
CA ALA A 40 1.81 -3.79 -9.86
C ALA A 40 0.83 -2.77 -9.27
N GLY A 41 -0.36 -3.24 -8.89
CA GLY A 41 -1.40 -2.41 -8.28
C GLY A 41 -0.98 -1.80 -6.96
N LEU A 42 -0.41 -2.58 -6.03
CA LEU A 42 0.03 -2.11 -4.72
C LEU A 42 1.20 -1.12 -4.84
N LEU A 43 2.14 -1.36 -5.75
CA LEU A 43 3.22 -0.38 -6.01
C LEU A 43 2.67 0.94 -6.55
N LYS A 44 1.67 0.90 -7.43
CA LYS A 44 0.97 2.10 -7.92
C LYS A 44 0.22 2.79 -6.79
N HIS A 45 -0.48 2.04 -5.95
CA HIS A 45 -1.21 2.55 -4.80
C HIS A 45 -0.32 3.34 -3.85
N ILE A 46 0.75 2.71 -3.36
CA ILE A 46 1.75 3.35 -2.50
C ILE A 46 2.35 4.59 -3.19
N ALA A 47 2.59 4.53 -4.50
CA ALA A 47 3.10 5.69 -5.23
C ALA A 47 2.09 6.85 -5.32
N MET A 48 0.79 6.56 -5.45
CA MET A 48 -0.27 7.58 -5.39
C MET A 48 -0.27 8.28 -4.03
N GLU A 49 -0.16 7.53 -2.94
CA GLU A 49 -0.18 8.10 -1.60
C GLU A 49 1.08 8.93 -1.30
N GLU A 50 2.25 8.36 -1.55
CA GLU A 50 3.54 9.00 -1.24
C GLU A 50 3.86 10.19 -2.14
N LYS A 51 3.35 10.22 -3.39
CA LYS A 51 3.71 11.26 -4.37
C LYS A 51 2.60 12.26 -4.64
N VAL A 52 1.36 11.94 -4.29
CA VAL A 52 0.20 12.82 -4.54
C VAL A 52 -0.50 13.16 -3.24
N LEU A 53 -1.03 12.17 -2.53
CA LEU A 53 -1.93 12.41 -1.40
C LEU A 53 -1.22 13.05 -0.20
N LEU A 54 -0.19 12.39 0.34
CA LEU A 54 0.54 12.86 1.52
C LEU A 54 1.26 14.20 1.25
N PRO A 55 1.89 14.43 0.08
CA PRO A 55 2.45 15.74 -0.25
C PRO A 55 1.38 16.84 -0.35
N ALA A 56 0.20 16.56 -0.89
CA ALA A 56 -0.89 17.54 -0.96
C ALA A 56 -1.38 17.93 0.45
N ALA A 57 -1.58 16.94 1.33
CA ALA A 57 -1.94 17.17 2.73
C ALA A 57 -0.85 17.99 3.47
N GLN A 58 0.42 17.63 3.29
CA GLN A 58 1.54 18.39 3.86
C GLN A 58 1.56 19.84 3.36
N LYS A 59 1.31 20.08 2.08
CA LYS A 59 1.25 21.43 1.52
C LYS A 59 0.12 22.26 2.12
N ALA A 60 -1.06 21.66 2.30
CA ALA A 60 -2.22 22.33 2.88
C ALA A 60 -2.04 22.64 4.38
N ARG A 61 -1.39 21.73 5.11
CA ARG A 61 -1.17 21.84 6.56
C ARG A 61 0.06 22.68 6.93
N GLY A 62 1.07 22.72 6.08
CA GLY A 62 2.38 23.35 6.33
C GLY A 62 3.45 22.37 6.86
N ASP A 63 3.03 21.22 7.40
CA ASP A 63 3.89 20.16 7.91
C ASP A 63 3.27 18.75 7.66
N PRO A 64 4.10 17.68 7.58
CA PRO A 64 3.60 16.33 7.31
C PRO A 64 2.60 15.85 8.36
N LEU A 65 1.56 15.12 7.96
CA LEU A 65 0.65 14.47 8.91
C LEU A 65 1.46 13.68 9.96
N PRO A 66 1.12 13.76 11.27
CA PRO A 66 1.87 13.06 12.31
C PRO A 66 1.99 11.55 12.10
N ILE A 67 1.01 10.93 11.42
CA ILE A 67 1.00 9.50 11.12
C ILE A 67 1.85 9.11 9.90
N ALA A 68 2.24 10.06 9.05
CA ALA A 68 2.96 9.78 7.80
C ALA A 68 4.28 8.99 7.98
N PRO A 69 5.09 9.20 9.04
CA PRO A 69 6.27 8.36 9.29
C PRO A 69 5.92 6.89 9.54
N ARG A 70 4.78 6.60 10.19
CA ARG A 70 4.31 5.22 10.39
C ARG A 70 3.91 4.57 9.06
N LEU A 71 3.11 5.25 8.24
CA LEU A 71 2.71 4.74 6.92
C LEU A 71 3.93 4.42 6.05
N ARG A 72 4.93 5.30 6.05
CA ARG A 72 6.20 5.09 5.30
C ARG A 72 6.96 3.84 5.75
N LEU A 73 6.88 3.46 7.02
CA LEU A 73 7.46 2.21 7.50
C LEU A 73 6.68 1.01 6.95
N ASP A 74 5.35 1.04 7.01
CA ASP A 74 4.48 -0.01 6.47
C ASP A 74 4.68 -0.16 4.94
N HIS A 75 4.66 0.95 4.20
CA HIS A 75 4.95 0.99 2.75
C HIS A 75 6.33 0.42 2.43
N GLY A 76 7.35 0.79 3.21
CA GLY A 76 8.70 0.26 3.04
C GLY A 76 8.78 -1.26 3.26
N ALA A 77 8.05 -1.79 4.25
CA ALA A 77 7.95 -3.23 4.48
C ALA A 77 7.22 -3.95 3.35
N LEU A 78 6.07 -3.43 2.92
CA LEU A 78 5.30 -3.95 1.78
C LEU A 78 6.14 -3.99 0.51
N VAL A 79 6.79 -2.87 0.14
CA VAL A 79 7.66 -2.80 -1.04
C VAL A 79 8.81 -3.80 -0.95
N ALA A 80 9.40 -4.00 0.23
CA ALA A 80 10.49 -4.97 0.40
C ALA A 80 10.01 -6.42 0.21
N LEU A 81 8.80 -6.76 0.66
CA LEU A 81 8.18 -8.07 0.47
C LEU A 81 7.79 -8.35 -0.99
N LEU A 82 7.61 -7.30 -1.81
CA LEU A 82 7.33 -7.43 -3.25
C LEU A 82 8.58 -7.64 -4.11
N VAL A 83 9.79 -7.60 -3.55
CA VAL A 83 11.04 -7.85 -4.29
C VAL A 83 11.24 -9.35 -4.60
N PRO A 84 11.26 -10.26 -3.62
CA PRO A 84 11.39 -11.70 -3.89
C PRO A 84 10.15 -12.27 -4.58
N SER A 85 10.29 -13.46 -5.15
CA SER A 85 9.18 -14.26 -5.67
C SER A 85 8.16 -14.57 -4.55
N PRO A 86 6.86 -14.64 -4.87
CA PRO A 86 5.85 -14.91 -3.86
C PRO A 86 6.04 -16.29 -3.24
N THR A 87 5.91 -16.36 -1.92
CA THR A 87 5.78 -17.60 -1.15
C THR A 87 4.61 -17.46 -0.19
N ALA A 88 4.07 -18.56 0.33
CA ALA A 88 2.98 -18.49 1.30
C ALA A 88 3.32 -17.62 2.53
N PRO A 89 4.53 -17.71 3.14
CA PRO A 89 4.92 -16.80 4.23
C PRO A 89 4.98 -15.32 3.81
N ILE A 90 5.50 -15.01 2.62
CA ILE A 90 5.53 -13.63 2.12
C ILE A 90 4.11 -13.09 1.96
N VAL A 91 3.21 -13.85 1.35
CA VAL A 91 1.82 -13.43 1.16
C VAL A 91 1.11 -13.26 2.50
N ALA A 92 1.35 -14.16 3.46
CA ALA A 92 0.79 -14.04 4.81
C ALA A 92 1.25 -12.76 5.51
N ALA A 93 2.55 -12.43 5.44
CA ALA A 93 3.08 -11.19 6.01
C ALA A 93 2.52 -9.93 5.33
N ILE A 94 2.37 -9.93 3.99
CA ILE A 94 1.72 -8.83 3.27
C ILE A 94 0.27 -8.65 3.77
N ARG A 95 -0.51 -9.74 3.89
CA ARG A 95 -1.89 -9.68 4.41
C ARG A 95 -1.94 -9.15 5.85
N ALA A 96 -1.01 -9.58 6.70
CA ALA A 96 -0.94 -9.12 8.08
C ALA A 96 -0.67 -7.61 8.18
N ILE A 97 0.24 -7.09 7.35
CA ILE A 97 0.54 -5.66 7.29
C ILE A 97 -0.67 -4.89 6.78
N LEU A 98 -1.26 -5.28 5.64
CA LEU A 98 -2.42 -4.60 5.05
C LEU A 98 -3.62 -4.58 6.01
N LYS A 99 -3.87 -5.68 6.72
CA LYS A 99 -4.94 -5.75 7.71
C LYS A 99 -4.79 -4.73 8.85
N ALA A 100 -3.56 -4.40 9.24
CA ALA A 100 -3.29 -3.40 10.26
C ALA A 100 -3.19 -1.98 9.67
N HIS A 101 -2.76 -1.86 8.42
CA HIS A 101 -2.50 -0.62 7.71
C HIS A 101 -3.78 0.03 7.20
N ASN A 102 -4.62 -0.69 6.47
CA ASN A 102 -5.82 -0.15 5.82
C ASN A 102 -6.75 0.59 6.80
N PRO A 103 -7.02 0.10 8.03
CA PRO A 103 -7.86 0.84 8.98
C PRO A 103 -7.28 2.19 9.41
N ILE A 104 -5.95 2.35 9.47
CA ILE A 104 -5.31 3.64 9.80
C ILE A 104 -5.67 4.69 8.74
N GLU A 105 -5.85 4.25 7.49
CA GLU A 105 -6.14 5.10 6.36
C GLU A 105 -7.64 5.34 6.17
N GLU A 106 -8.43 4.27 6.31
CA GLU A 106 -9.84 4.21 5.94
C GLU A 106 -10.83 4.50 7.07
N ASP A 107 -10.50 4.21 8.34
CA ASP A 107 -11.45 4.36 9.44
C ASP A 107 -11.88 5.83 9.59
N PRO A 108 -13.05 6.11 10.20
CA PRO A 108 -13.49 7.48 10.41
C PRO A 108 -12.44 8.34 11.11
N GLY A 109 -12.05 9.45 10.48
CA GLY A 109 -10.94 10.31 10.95
C GLY A 109 -9.54 9.81 10.62
N GLY A 110 -9.42 8.73 9.85
CA GLY A 110 -8.20 8.19 9.30
C GLY A 110 -7.53 9.11 8.28
N VAL A 111 -6.47 8.61 7.64
CA VAL A 111 -5.63 9.39 6.73
C VAL A 111 -6.45 9.97 5.58
N TYR A 112 -7.37 9.21 4.99
CA TYR A 112 -8.13 9.67 3.84
C TYR A 112 -9.10 10.79 4.19
N ASP A 113 -9.79 10.69 5.33
CA ASP A 113 -10.68 11.75 5.83
C ASP A 113 -9.89 13.03 6.15
N GLN A 114 -8.72 12.90 6.77
CA GLN A 114 -7.85 14.04 7.08
C GLN A 114 -7.34 14.70 5.80
N CYS A 115 -6.86 13.92 4.83
CA CYS A 115 -6.37 14.42 3.55
C CYS A 115 -7.50 15.10 2.75
N GLU A 116 -8.70 14.56 2.76
CA GLU A 116 -9.84 15.16 2.05
C GLU A 116 -10.29 16.47 2.71
N THR A 117 -10.32 16.51 4.05
CA THR A 117 -10.60 17.74 4.80
C THR A 117 -9.58 18.83 4.48
N LEU A 118 -8.29 18.48 4.45
CA LEU A 118 -7.21 19.40 4.09
C LEU A 118 -7.24 19.83 2.62
N ALA A 119 -7.66 18.94 1.73
CA ALA A 119 -7.80 19.24 0.31
C ALA A 119 -8.88 20.31 0.05
N GLY A 120 -10.01 20.25 0.76
CA GLY A 120 -11.10 21.21 0.60
C GLY A 120 -11.52 21.38 -0.86
N ALA A 121 -11.42 22.61 -1.38
CA ALA A 121 -11.76 22.92 -2.77
C ALA A 121 -10.87 22.21 -3.82
N GLU A 122 -9.67 21.79 -3.44
CA GLU A 122 -8.70 21.12 -4.33
C GLU A 122 -8.94 19.60 -4.46
N ALA A 123 -9.92 19.03 -3.74
CA ALA A 123 -10.17 17.59 -3.71
C ALA A 123 -10.41 16.99 -5.11
N ASP A 124 -11.11 17.71 -6.00
CA ASP A 124 -11.33 17.24 -7.39
C ASP A 124 -10.05 17.24 -8.22
N GLN A 125 -9.13 18.18 -7.98
CA GLN A 125 -7.84 18.19 -8.66
C GLN A 125 -6.95 17.05 -8.16
N ILE A 126 -6.92 16.80 -6.85
CA ILE A 126 -6.14 15.71 -6.25
C ILE A 126 -6.69 14.36 -6.74
N LEU A 127 -8.02 14.15 -6.71
CA LEU A 127 -8.62 12.93 -7.22
C LEU A 127 -8.22 12.67 -8.69
N ARG A 128 -8.26 13.70 -9.55
CA ARG A 128 -7.80 13.56 -10.94
C ARG A 128 -6.33 13.19 -11.06
N GLN A 129 -5.46 13.66 -10.16
CA GLN A 129 -4.05 13.26 -10.15
C GLN A 129 -3.87 11.80 -9.73
N LEU A 130 -4.65 11.34 -8.74
CA LEU A 130 -4.66 9.93 -8.31
C LEU A 130 -5.12 9.02 -9.45
N GLN A 131 -6.24 9.35 -10.09
CA GLN A 131 -6.79 8.59 -11.21
C GLN A 131 -5.87 8.51 -12.43
N ASN A 132 -5.12 9.60 -12.69
CA ASN A 132 -4.19 9.67 -13.82
C ASN A 132 -2.75 9.29 -13.44
N HIS A 133 -2.51 8.75 -12.23
CA HIS A 133 -1.17 8.35 -11.83
C HIS A 133 -0.66 7.25 -12.78
N PRO A 134 0.57 7.39 -13.33
CA PRO A 134 1.08 6.43 -14.30
C PRO A 134 1.27 5.05 -13.67
N GLU A 135 1.23 4.02 -14.52
CA GLU A 135 1.63 2.68 -14.12
C GLU A 135 3.08 2.64 -13.63
N VAL A 136 3.34 1.86 -12.59
CA VAL A 136 4.68 1.70 -12.04
C VAL A 136 5.41 0.59 -12.79
N ARG A 137 6.65 0.85 -13.22
CA ARG A 137 7.51 -0.17 -13.79
C ARG A 137 7.85 -1.22 -12.73
N VAL A 138 7.38 -2.44 -12.94
CA VAL A 138 7.70 -3.59 -12.08
C VAL A 138 8.93 -4.30 -12.61
N LEU A 139 9.97 -4.41 -11.77
CA LEU A 139 11.19 -5.16 -12.12
C LEU A 139 11.01 -6.66 -11.85
N PRO A 140 11.78 -7.54 -12.50
CA PRO A 140 11.81 -8.96 -12.18
C PRO A 140 12.05 -9.23 -10.69
N HIS A 141 11.55 -10.37 -10.21
CA HIS A 141 11.84 -10.81 -8.86
C HIS A 141 13.33 -11.08 -8.67
N VAL A 142 13.83 -10.87 -7.45
CA VAL A 142 15.21 -11.16 -7.08
C VAL A 142 15.21 -12.09 -5.88
N ASP A 143 15.58 -13.34 -6.11
CA ASP A 143 15.60 -14.39 -5.10
C ASP A 143 17.03 -14.65 -4.65
N ASN A 144 17.45 -13.96 -3.59
CA ASN A 144 18.70 -14.26 -2.91
C ASN A 144 18.59 -14.01 -1.39
N PRO A 145 19.48 -14.60 -0.57
CA PRO A 145 19.40 -14.46 0.88
C PRO A 145 19.47 -13.01 1.38
N PHE A 146 20.21 -12.14 0.68
CA PHE A 146 20.33 -10.73 1.05
C PHE A 146 19.02 -9.96 0.87
N VAL A 147 18.25 -10.26 -0.18
CA VAL A 147 16.91 -9.68 -0.40
C VAL A 147 15.96 -10.11 0.71
N MET A 148 15.92 -11.41 1.03
CA MET A 148 15.05 -11.92 2.09
C MET A 148 15.40 -11.31 3.46
N GLU A 149 16.68 -11.17 3.76
CA GLU A 149 17.12 -10.55 5.00
C GLU A 149 16.81 -9.04 5.04
N THR A 150 16.89 -8.35 3.90
CA THR A 150 16.47 -6.96 3.79
C THR A 150 14.96 -6.80 3.99
N ALA A 151 14.15 -7.69 3.42
CA ALA A 151 12.71 -7.72 3.65
C ALA A 151 12.38 -7.96 5.12
N ARG A 152 13.01 -8.96 5.76
CA ARG A 152 12.83 -9.23 7.20
C ARG A 152 13.14 -8.01 8.06
N ARG A 153 14.26 -7.31 7.81
CA ARG A 153 14.60 -6.07 8.54
C ARG A 153 13.59 -4.95 8.32
N ALA A 154 13.07 -4.79 7.10
CA ALA A 154 12.07 -3.78 6.80
C ALA A 154 10.75 -4.05 7.55
N VAL A 155 10.30 -5.31 7.54
CA VAL A 155 9.13 -5.80 8.27
C VAL A 155 9.29 -5.58 9.78
N ALA A 156 10.43 -5.98 10.36
CA ALA A 156 10.73 -5.78 11.77
C ALA A 156 10.76 -4.30 12.17
N ARG A 157 11.32 -3.43 11.31
CA ARG A 157 11.36 -1.97 11.57
C ARG A 157 9.96 -1.34 11.54
N ALA A 158 9.03 -1.89 10.75
CA ALA A 158 7.62 -1.50 10.77
C ALA A 158 6.83 -2.09 11.96
N GLY A 159 7.45 -2.98 12.75
CA GLY A 159 6.86 -3.58 13.94
C GLY A 159 6.07 -4.85 13.67
N TYR A 160 6.34 -5.54 12.56
CA TYR A 160 5.75 -6.83 12.21
C TYR A 160 6.81 -7.93 12.21
N ASP A 161 6.37 -9.18 12.09
CA ASP A 161 7.24 -10.35 11.96
C ASP A 161 6.88 -11.13 10.69
N LEU A 162 7.91 -11.64 10.00
CA LEU A 162 7.77 -12.45 8.79
C LEU A 162 7.57 -13.94 9.11
N GLU A 163 7.82 -14.35 10.36
CA GLU A 163 7.82 -15.75 10.80
C GLU A 163 6.59 -16.15 11.62
N VAL A 164 5.59 -15.26 11.72
CA VAL A 164 4.31 -15.49 12.45
C VAL A 164 3.19 -15.90 11.49
#